data_AF-A0A838G0V8-F1
#
_entry.id   AF-A0A838G0V8-F1
#
_cell.length_a   1.000
_cell.length_b   1.000
_cell.length_c   1.000
_cell.angle_alpha   90.00
_cell.angle_beta   90.00
_cell.angle_gamma   90.00
#
_symmetry.space_group_name_H-M   'P 1'
#
loop_
_entity.id
_entity.type
_entity.pdbx_description
1 polymer ?
#
loop_
_entity_poly.entity_id
_entity_poly.type
_entity_poly.pdbx_seq_one_letter_code
_entity_poly.pdbx_strand_id
1 'polypeptide(L)'
;KPAHLTWEEAAAPGLVNSTAYRQLVSRNGAAMKQGDVVLVWGASGGLGSYATQLALNGGATPVCVVSSPQKAALCRSMGAELIIDRSAQGYRFWKDAHTQDPGEWRRLGAMIRQLTGGDDPDIVLEHPGRETFGASVFVARRGGTVVTCASTSGFWHEYDNRYLWMHLKRIVGSHFANYREAWEANRLIAKGLIHPTLSKTYPLDQAGQAAHQVHHNLHQGKVGVLCLAPEEGLGVRDEAMRARHLEAITRFAGSESTPAR
;
A
#
# COMPACT_ATOMS: atom_id res chain seq x y z
N LYS A 1 -3.92 22.46 1.17
CA LYS A 1 -4.51 21.86 -0.04
C LYS A 1 -3.57 22.02 -1.24
N PRO A 2 -3.13 20.93 -1.90
CA PRO A 2 -2.46 20.99 -3.21
C PRO A 2 -3.28 21.76 -4.25
N ALA A 3 -2.66 22.72 -4.94
CA ALA A 3 -3.39 23.65 -5.80
C ALA A 3 -3.94 23.01 -7.08
N HIS A 4 -3.29 21.97 -7.60
CA HIS A 4 -3.63 21.30 -8.86
C HIS A 4 -4.69 20.18 -8.75
N LEU A 5 -5.15 19.88 -7.53
CA LEU A 5 -6.14 18.83 -7.27
C LEU A 5 -7.52 19.41 -7.05
N THR A 6 -8.56 18.64 -7.36
CA THR A 6 -9.95 18.94 -6.98
C THR A 6 -10.14 18.81 -5.46
N TRP A 7 -11.33 19.10 -4.94
CA TRP A 7 -11.62 18.97 -3.51
C TRP A 7 -11.53 17.52 -3.04
N GLU A 8 -12.22 16.62 -3.74
CA GLU A 8 -12.28 15.18 -3.46
C GLU A 8 -10.92 14.49 -3.67
N GLU A 9 -10.18 14.88 -4.70
CA GLU A 9 -8.80 14.41 -4.91
C GLU A 9 -7.86 14.88 -3.80
N ALA A 10 -7.98 16.13 -3.34
CA ALA A 10 -7.14 16.66 -2.26
C ALA A 10 -7.49 16.06 -0.88
N ALA A 11 -8.72 15.57 -0.70
CA ALA A 11 -9.16 14.92 0.53
C ALA A 11 -8.74 13.44 0.60
N ALA A 12 -8.57 12.76 -0.54
CA ALA A 12 -8.30 11.32 -0.60
C ALA A 12 -6.99 10.84 0.08
N PRO A 13 -5.84 11.55 0.02
CA PRO A 13 -4.59 11.04 0.55
C PRO A 13 -4.48 11.07 2.08
N GLY A 14 -5.04 12.10 2.73
CA GLY A 14 -4.65 12.57 4.08
C GLY A 14 -4.17 11.49 5.05
N LEU A 15 -5.08 10.63 5.50
CA LEU A 15 -4.79 9.61 6.52
C LEU A 15 -3.83 8.51 6.04
N VAL A 16 -4.10 7.91 4.88
CA VAL A 16 -3.37 6.71 4.43
C VAL A 16 -2.01 7.06 3.83
N ASN A 17 -1.87 8.20 3.14
CA ASN A 17 -0.61 8.68 2.61
C ASN A 17 0.36 9.05 3.74
N SER A 18 -0.11 9.77 4.76
CA SER A 18 0.73 10.11 5.91
C SER A 18 1.13 8.86 6.71
N THR A 19 0.22 7.89 6.86
CA THR A 19 0.55 6.58 7.46
C THR A 19 1.62 5.84 6.67
N ALA A 20 1.46 5.71 5.35
CA ALA A 20 2.46 5.09 4.48
C ALA A 20 3.80 5.83 4.54
N TYR A 21 3.79 7.16 4.58
CA TYR A 21 4.99 7.99 4.71
C TYR A 21 5.73 7.71 6.02
N ARG A 22 5.03 7.72 7.17
CA ARG A 22 5.65 7.37 8.46
C ARG A 22 6.19 5.94 8.43
N GLN A 23 5.39 5.01 7.94
CA GLN A 23 5.71 3.59 7.95
C GLN A 23 6.93 3.26 7.08
N LEU A 24 7.03 3.84 5.88
CA LEU A 24 8.07 3.48 4.90
C LEU A 24 9.24 4.48 4.88
N VAL A 25 8.96 5.78 4.83
CA VAL A 25 9.97 6.82 4.55
C VAL A 25 10.58 7.40 5.82
N SER A 26 9.78 7.64 6.85
CA SER A 26 10.25 8.26 8.09
C SER A 26 11.23 7.38 8.84
N ARG A 27 12.15 8.01 9.58
CA ARG A 27 13.03 7.35 10.56
C ARG A 27 12.27 6.72 11.73
N ASN A 28 11.01 7.10 11.92
CA ASN A 28 10.12 6.48 12.91
C ASN A 28 9.47 5.17 12.41
N GLY A 29 9.65 4.84 11.13
CA GLY A 29 9.23 3.56 10.52
C GLY A 29 10.44 2.80 9.98
N ALA A 30 10.38 2.39 8.72
CA ALA A 30 11.42 1.59 8.08
C ALA A 30 12.62 2.40 7.56
N ALA A 31 12.52 3.72 7.44
CA ALA A 31 13.59 4.60 6.96
C ALA A 31 14.18 4.17 5.59
N MET A 32 13.30 3.85 4.63
CA MET A 32 13.66 3.35 3.30
C MET A 32 14.70 4.23 2.60
N LYS A 33 15.63 3.58 1.88
CA LYS A 33 16.62 4.22 1.02
C LYS A 33 16.54 3.71 -0.42
N GLN A 34 17.20 4.45 -1.32
CA GLN A 34 17.39 4.02 -2.71
C GLN A 34 18.07 2.64 -2.76
N GLY A 35 17.60 1.78 -3.65
CA GLY A 35 18.08 0.41 -3.81
C GLY A 35 17.43 -0.63 -2.89
N ASP A 36 16.63 -0.23 -1.91
CA ASP A 36 15.92 -1.19 -1.07
C ASP A 36 14.90 -1.99 -1.89
N VAL A 37 14.79 -3.29 -1.62
CA VAL A 37 13.66 -4.11 -2.05
C VAL A 37 12.56 -4.02 -0.99
N VAL A 38 11.36 -3.59 -1.41
CA VAL A 38 10.22 -3.39 -0.50
C VAL A 38 9.08 -4.33 -0.87
N LEU A 39 8.78 -5.32 -0.03
CA LEU A 39 7.57 -6.13 -0.18
C LEU A 39 6.35 -5.34 0.29
N VAL A 40 5.42 -5.07 -0.61
CA VAL A 40 4.22 -4.26 -0.33
C VAL A 40 2.97 -5.15 -0.39
N TRP A 41 2.43 -5.50 0.77
CA TRP A 41 1.14 -6.20 0.83
C TRP A 41 -0.01 -5.29 0.41
N GLY A 42 -0.97 -5.83 -0.35
CA GLY A 42 -2.17 -5.08 -0.76
C GLY A 42 -1.83 -3.81 -1.55
N ALA A 43 -0.89 -3.91 -2.48
CA ALA A 43 -0.24 -2.78 -3.17
C ALA A 43 -1.19 -1.86 -3.97
N SER A 44 -2.39 -2.31 -4.31
CA SER A 44 -3.42 -1.50 -4.99
C SER A 44 -4.48 -0.91 -4.05
N GLY A 45 -4.42 -1.22 -2.75
CA GLY A 45 -5.33 -0.70 -1.73
C GLY A 45 -4.91 0.68 -1.22
N GLY A 46 -5.67 1.25 -0.28
CA GLY A 46 -5.44 2.61 0.21
C GLY A 46 -4.05 2.88 0.80
N LEU A 47 -3.46 1.94 1.55
CA LEU A 47 -2.10 2.11 2.10
C LEU A 47 -1.03 1.72 1.06
N GLY A 48 -1.22 0.57 0.40
CA GLY A 48 -0.26 0.01 -0.54
C GLY A 48 -0.03 0.89 -1.77
N SER A 49 -1.06 1.62 -2.21
CA SER A 49 -0.94 2.49 -3.38
C SER A 49 -0.01 3.68 -3.15
N TYR A 50 -0.08 4.32 -1.97
CA TYR A 50 0.88 5.36 -1.59
C TYR A 50 2.25 4.77 -1.30
N ALA A 51 2.33 3.62 -0.62
CA ALA A 51 3.60 2.96 -0.37
C ALA A 51 4.36 2.60 -1.65
N THR A 52 3.65 2.13 -2.68
CA THR A 52 4.23 1.80 -3.98
C THR A 52 4.81 3.05 -4.64
N GLN A 53 4.05 4.15 -4.66
CA GLN A 53 4.52 5.43 -5.19
C GLN A 53 5.70 5.99 -4.40
N LEU A 54 5.69 5.88 -3.07
CA LEU A 54 6.78 6.33 -2.21
C LEU A 54 8.04 5.50 -2.46
N ALA A 55 7.92 4.19 -2.62
CA ALA A 55 9.05 3.31 -2.98
C ALA A 55 9.66 3.71 -4.32
N LEU A 56 8.84 3.82 -5.37
CA LEU A 56 9.30 4.22 -6.71
C LEU A 56 9.96 5.60 -6.70
N ASN A 57 9.30 6.60 -6.12
CA ASN A 57 9.82 7.96 -6.03
C ASN A 57 11.09 8.06 -5.15
N GLY A 58 11.22 7.16 -4.16
CA GLY A 58 12.39 7.05 -3.30
C GLY A 58 13.52 6.19 -3.88
N GLY A 59 13.39 5.70 -5.12
CA GLY A 59 14.38 4.86 -5.80
C GLY A 59 14.54 3.46 -5.22
N ALA A 60 13.53 2.97 -4.51
CA ALA A 60 13.42 1.59 -4.06
C ALA A 60 12.65 0.74 -5.09
N THR A 61 12.76 -0.58 -4.98
CA THR A 61 12.10 -1.55 -5.87
C THR A 61 10.93 -2.21 -5.14
N PRO A 62 9.67 -1.82 -5.41
CA PRO A 62 8.53 -2.44 -4.77
C PRO A 62 8.19 -3.80 -5.41
N VAL A 63 8.11 -4.85 -4.58
CA VAL A 63 7.46 -6.12 -4.92
C VAL A 63 6.00 -6.04 -4.47
N CYS A 64 5.12 -5.76 -5.42
CA CYS A 64 3.70 -5.48 -5.17
C CYS A 64 2.89 -6.75 -5.05
N VAL A 65 2.31 -7.03 -3.88
CA VAL A 65 1.39 -8.15 -3.71
C VAL A 65 -0.06 -7.69 -3.86
N VAL A 66 -0.78 -8.31 -4.78
CA VAL A 66 -2.18 -8.03 -5.11
C VAL A 66 -3.00 -9.33 -5.12
N SER A 67 -4.29 -9.25 -5.43
CA SER A 67 -5.22 -10.39 -5.40
C SER A 67 -6.02 -10.59 -6.68
N SER A 68 -5.71 -9.85 -7.75
CA SER A 68 -6.33 -10.02 -9.07
C SER A 68 -5.49 -9.39 -10.19
N PRO A 69 -5.70 -9.82 -11.46
CA PRO A 69 -5.04 -9.21 -12.62
C PRO A 69 -5.33 -7.73 -12.80
N GLN A 70 -6.53 -7.26 -12.46
CA GLN A 70 -6.92 -5.85 -12.55
C GLN A 70 -6.11 -5.00 -11.55
N LYS A 71 -5.94 -5.50 -10.32
CA LYS A 71 -5.09 -4.85 -9.30
C LYS A 71 -3.62 -4.87 -9.70
N ALA A 72 -3.16 -5.94 -10.36
CA ALA A 72 -1.81 -6.01 -10.92
C ALA A 72 -1.61 -4.93 -12.00
N ALA A 73 -2.58 -4.74 -12.91
CA ALA A 73 -2.52 -3.70 -13.94
C ALA A 73 -2.43 -2.29 -13.33
N LEU A 74 -3.14 -2.01 -12.23
CA LEU A 74 -2.99 -0.74 -11.50
C LEU A 74 -1.60 -0.53 -10.91
N CYS A 75 -0.98 -1.58 -10.34
CA CYS A 75 0.40 -1.46 -9.87
C CYS A 75 1.37 -1.18 -11.02
N ARG A 76 1.18 -1.83 -12.19
CA ARG A 76 1.98 -1.53 -13.39
C ARG A 76 1.81 -0.10 -13.87
N SER A 77 0.58 0.42 -13.89
CA SER A 77 0.34 1.80 -14.32
C SER A 77 0.90 2.84 -13.34
N MET A 78 1.17 2.48 -12.09
CA MET A 78 1.95 3.30 -11.15
C MET A 78 3.47 3.27 -11.43
N GLY A 79 3.96 2.30 -12.21
CA GLY A 79 5.38 2.09 -12.51
C GLY A 79 6.01 0.89 -11.81
N ALA A 80 5.24 0.06 -11.10
CA ALA A 80 5.78 -1.15 -10.48
C ALA A 80 5.90 -2.30 -11.48
N GLU A 81 7.08 -2.91 -11.55
CA GLU A 81 7.36 -4.04 -12.46
C GLU A 81 7.18 -5.40 -11.76
N LEU A 82 7.58 -5.50 -10.50
CA LEU A 82 7.59 -6.76 -9.74
C LEU A 82 6.25 -6.94 -9.03
N ILE A 83 5.42 -7.87 -9.52
CA ILE A 83 4.06 -8.07 -9.01
C ILE A 83 3.79 -9.54 -8.75
N ILE A 84 3.21 -9.82 -7.58
CA ILE A 84 2.75 -11.15 -7.17
C ILE A 84 1.23 -11.09 -7.01
N ASP A 85 0.49 -11.86 -7.80
CA ASP A 85 -0.92 -12.12 -7.55
C ASP A 85 -1.05 -13.29 -6.56
N ARG A 86 -1.32 -12.99 -5.29
CA ARG A 86 -1.42 -14.00 -4.22
C ARG A 86 -2.55 -15.00 -4.44
N SER A 87 -3.61 -14.59 -5.14
CA SER A 87 -4.75 -15.45 -5.45
C SER A 87 -4.37 -16.46 -6.52
N ALA A 88 -3.70 -16.02 -7.59
CA ALA A 88 -3.19 -16.89 -8.64
C ALA A 88 -2.09 -17.83 -8.12
N GLN A 89 -1.24 -17.35 -7.21
CA GLN A 89 -0.25 -18.19 -6.55
C GLN A 89 -0.86 -19.15 -5.53
N GLY A 90 -2.08 -18.91 -5.04
CA GLY A 90 -2.76 -19.79 -4.11
C GLY A 90 -2.02 -19.99 -2.78
N TYR A 91 -1.36 -18.97 -2.23
CA TYR A 91 -0.64 -19.11 -0.95
C TYR A 91 -1.56 -19.57 0.19
N ARG A 92 -1.08 -20.52 1.00
CA ARG A 92 -1.76 -21.05 2.19
C ARG A 92 -0.82 -21.07 3.40
N PHE A 93 -0.54 -19.88 3.94
CA PHE A 93 0.42 -19.73 5.04
C PHE A 93 -0.03 -20.41 6.35
N TRP A 94 -1.31 -20.75 6.47
CA TRP A 94 -1.91 -21.48 7.59
C TRP A 94 -2.52 -22.79 7.07
N LYS A 95 -2.13 -23.92 7.66
CA LYS A 95 -2.69 -25.25 7.37
C LYS A 95 -4.06 -25.44 8.00
N ASP A 96 -4.20 -24.89 9.20
CA ASP A 96 -5.39 -24.90 10.02
C ASP A 96 -5.41 -23.63 10.91
N ALA A 97 -6.32 -23.56 11.88
CA ALA A 97 -6.48 -22.39 12.74
C ALA A 97 -5.27 -22.10 13.65
N HIS A 98 -4.37 -23.06 13.87
CA HIS A 98 -3.29 -22.94 14.86
C HIS A 98 -1.89 -23.29 14.32
N THR A 99 -1.81 -23.80 13.09
CA THR A 99 -0.56 -24.30 12.51
C THR A 99 -0.25 -23.57 11.21
N GLN A 100 0.91 -22.92 11.16
CA GLN A 100 1.43 -22.30 9.95
C GLN A 100 2.20 -23.29 9.05
N ASP A 101 2.37 -22.94 7.77
CA ASP A 101 3.15 -23.71 6.79
C ASP A 101 4.45 -23.00 6.34
N PRO A 102 5.61 -23.35 6.94
CA PRO A 102 6.91 -22.86 6.49
C PRO A 102 7.28 -23.25 5.05
N GLY A 103 6.63 -24.26 4.46
CA GLY A 103 6.74 -24.56 3.03
C GLY A 103 6.21 -23.43 2.16
N GLU A 104 5.07 -22.85 2.54
CA GLU A 104 4.45 -21.75 1.82
C GLU A 104 5.20 -20.43 2.00
N TRP A 105 5.80 -20.20 3.17
CA TRP A 105 6.71 -19.06 3.37
C TRP A 105 7.93 -19.14 2.45
N ARG A 106 8.52 -20.34 2.30
CA ARG A 106 9.62 -20.59 1.35
C ARG A 106 9.19 -20.35 -0.09
N ARG A 107 7.97 -20.75 -0.46
CA ARG A 107 7.44 -20.52 -1.80
C ARG A 107 7.24 -19.04 -2.11
N LEU A 108 6.77 -18.24 -1.14
CA LEU A 108 6.74 -16.78 -1.27
C LEU A 108 8.15 -16.22 -1.46
N GLY A 109 9.10 -16.61 -0.60
CA GLY A 109 10.50 -16.16 -0.71
C GLY A 109 11.15 -16.51 -2.05
N ALA A 110 10.87 -17.71 -2.59
CA ALA A 110 11.37 -18.11 -3.90
C ALA A 110 10.81 -17.24 -5.03
N MET A 111 9.51 -16.92 -5.00
CA MET A 111 8.89 -16.01 -5.96
C MET A 111 9.49 -14.61 -5.88
N ILE A 112 9.69 -14.08 -4.66
CA ILE A 112 10.33 -12.77 -4.48
C ILE A 112 11.73 -12.77 -5.10
N ARG A 113 12.57 -13.75 -4.76
CA ARG A 113 13.94 -13.85 -5.30
C ARG A 113 13.98 -14.05 -6.81
N GLN A 114 13.00 -14.77 -7.38
CA GLN A 114 12.87 -14.88 -8.82
C GLN A 114 12.64 -13.51 -9.49
N LEU A 115 11.80 -12.66 -8.87
CA LEU A 115 11.48 -11.34 -9.40
C LEU A 115 12.61 -10.32 -9.18
N THR A 116 13.34 -10.42 -8.07
CA THR A 116 14.39 -9.46 -7.69
C THR A 116 15.78 -9.82 -8.21
N GLY A 117 15.95 -11.00 -8.84
CA GLY A 117 17.27 -11.49 -9.26
C GLY A 117 18.09 -12.09 -8.12
N GLY A 118 17.45 -12.48 -7.01
CA GLY A 118 18.07 -13.21 -5.90
C GLY A 118 17.95 -12.53 -4.54
N ASP A 119 17.52 -11.28 -4.48
CA ASP A 119 17.43 -10.51 -3.23
C ASP A 119 16.16 -10.81 -2.43
N ASP A 120 16.33 -10.94 -1.11
CA ASP A 120 15.25 -10.89 -0.13
C ASP A 120 14.88 -9.42 0.19
N PRO A 121 13.63 -9.10 0.58
CA PRO A 121 13.22 -7.72 0.84
C PRO A 121 13.93 -7.10 2.04
N ASP A 122 14.54 -5.92 1.87
CA ASP A 122 15.06 -5.12 2.96
C ASP A 122 13.94 -4.68 3.92
N ILE A 123 12.77 -4.38 3.35
CA ILE A 123 11.59 -3.91 4.07
C ILE A 123 10.37 -4.73 3.67
N VAL A 124 9.58 -5.14 4.65
CA VAL A 124 8.23 -5.66 4.44
C VAL A 124 7.22 -4.68 5.05
N LEU A 125 6.36 -4.13 4.20
CA LEU A 125 5.28 -3.25 4.61
C LEU A 125 4.05 -4.07 4.96
N GLU A 126 3.88 -4.29 6.25
CA GLU A 126 2.83 -5.13 6.85
C GLU A 126 1.59 -4.33 7.27
N HIS A 127 0.44 -4.96 7.08
CA HIS A 127 -0.89 -4.49 7.50
C HIS A 127 -1.95 -5.60 7.46
N PRO A 128 -1.84 -6.68 6.63
CA PRO A 128 -2.80 -7.77 6.72
C PRO A 128 -2.77 -8.49 8.08
N GLY A 129 -1.61 -8.61 8.74
CA GLY A 129 -1.52 -9.20 10.08
C GLY A 129 -1.46 -10.73 10.07
N ARG A 130 -2.27 -11.40 10.90
CA ARG A 130 -2.17 -12.85 11.20
C ARG A 130 -1.89 -13.75 9.99
N GLU A 131 -2.61 -13.60 8.88
CA GLU A 131 -2.46 -14.46 7.70
C GLU A 131 -1.05 -14.39 7.09
N THR A 132 -0.41 -13.21 7.09
CA THR A 132 0.85 -12.95 6.37
C THR A 132 2.06 -12.80 7.28
N PHE A 133 1.87 -12.52 8.58
CA PHE A 133 2.94 -12.05 9.46
C PHE A 133 4.12 -13.03 9.58
N GLY A 134 3.84 -14.33 9.73
CA GLY A 134 4.89 -15.37 9.75
C GLY A 134 5.71 -15.40 8.47
N ALA A 135 5.04 -15.32 7.30
CA ALA A 135 5.70 -15.25 6.00
C ALA A 135 6.52 -13.97 5.84
N SER A 136 6.00 -12.83 6.30
CA SER A 136 6.70 -11.53 6.28
C SER A 136 7.97 -11.54 7.11
N VAL A 137 7.93 -12.08 8.34
CA VAL A 137 9.12 -12.27 9.16
C VAL A 137 10.08 -13.25 8.51
N PHE A 138 9.59 -14.31 7.86
CA PHE A 138 10.44 -15.28 7.18
C PHE A 138 11.20 -14.67 6.00
N VAL A 139 10.52 -13.99 5.07
CA VAL A 139 11.11 -13.51 3.81
C VAL A 139 11.96 -12.26 3.96
N ALA A 140 11.75 -11.42 4.98
CA ALA A 140 12.57 -10.22 5.17
C ALA A 140 14.08 -10.56 5.21
N ARG A 141 14.93 -9.74 4.60
CA ARG A 141 16.39 -9.94 4.53
C ARG A 141 16.99 -10.01 5.93
N ARG A 142 18.17 -10.61 6.06
CA ARG A 142 19.01 -10.49 7.27
C ARG A 142 19.28 -9.00 7.56
N GLY A 143 18.97 -8.55 8.78
CA GLY A 143 19.04 -7.14 9.17
C GLY A 143 17.85 -6.29 8.74
N GLY A 144 16.90 -6.86 7.98
CA GLY A 144 15.75 -6.17 7.41
C GLY A 144 14.66 -5.83 8.43
N THR A 145 13.67 -5.07 7.97
CA THR A 145 12.58 -4.54 8.81
C THR A 145 11.21 -5.00 8.34
N VAL A 146 10.43 -5.60 9.23
CA VAL A 146 8.99 -5.76 9.05
C VAL A 146 8.32 -4.59 9.78
N VAL A 147 7.71 -3.66 9.04
CA VAL A 147 7.03 -2.50 9.62
C VAL A 147 5.53 -2.68 9.51
N THR A 148 4.79 -2.61 10.62
CA THR A 148 3.37 -2.94 10.69
C THR A 148 2.52 -1.81 11.28
N CYS A 149 1.34 -1.55 10.71
CA CYS A 149 0.41 -0.52 11.21
C CYS A 149 -1.03 -0.99 11.42
N ALA A 150 -1.37 -2.23 11.04
CA ALA A 150 -2.71 -2.78 11.14
C ALA A 150 -2.67 -4.31 11.15
N SER A 151 -3.84 -4.94 11.23
CA SER A 151 -3.98 -6.40 11.30
C SER A 151 -5.34 -6.87 10.77
N THR A 152 -5.60 -6.61 9.49
CA THR A 152 -6.90 -6.85 8.83
C THR A 152 -7.42 -8.29 8.98
N SER A 153 -6.55 -9.30 8.93
CA SER A 153 -6.89 -10.73 9.04
C SER A 153 -6.88 -11.26 10.49
N GLY A 154 -6.55 -10.41 11.47
CA GLY A 154 -6.46 -10.76 12.89
C GLY A 154 -5.20 -10.21 13.54
N PHE A 155 -5.34 -9.70 14.76
CA PHE A 155 -4.28 -9.05 15.54
C PHE A 155 -3.41 -10.01 16.37
N TRP A 156 -3.82 -11.27 16.50
CA TRP A 156 -2.99 -12.31 17.10
C TRP A 156 -1.96 -12.79 16.08
N HIS A 157 -0.74 -12.23 16.18
CA HIS A 157 0.36 -12.58 15.30
C HIS A 157 1.16 -13.75 15.86
N GLU A 158 1.59 -14.63 14.97
CA GLU A 158 2.48 -15.74 15.29
C GLU A 158 3.58 -15.81 14.24
N TYR A 159 4.83 -15.97 14.68
CA TYR A 159 5.98 -16.10 13.81
C TYR A 159 7.05 -16.95 14.48
N ASP A 160 7.92 -17.56 13.67
CA ASP A 160 9.08 -18.28 14.19
C ASP A 160 10.19 -17.29 14.53
N ASN A 161 10.38 -17.08 15.83
CA ASN A 161 11.32 -16.11 16.38
C ASN A 161 12.78 -16.39 15.99
N ARG A 162 13.15 -17.62 15.59
CA ARG A 162 14.51 -17.95 15.12
C ARG A 162 14.91 -17.09 13.94
N TYR A 163 14.01 -16.88 12.99
CA TYR A 163 14.27 -16.02 11.83
C TYR A 163 14.39 -14.54 12.19
N LEU A 164 13.82 -14.09 13.31
CA LEU A 164 13.98 -12.73 13.80
C LEU A 164 15.38 -12.57 14.43
N TRP A 165 15.70 -13.34 15.47
CA TRP A 165 16.95 -13.12 16.23
C TRP A 165 18.21 -13.60 15.50
N MET A 166 18.19 -14.76 14.85
CA MET A 166 19.39 -15.29 14.18
C MET A 166 19.77 -14.45 12.96
N HIS A 167 18.78 -13.82 12.33
CA HIS A 167 18.98 -12.95 11.19
C HIS A 167 18.94 -11.46 11.55
N LEU A 168 18.93 -11.12 12.84
CA LEU A 168 19.03 -9.73 13.34
C LEU A 168 17.98 -8.80 12.71
N LYS A 169 16.79 -9.32 12.42
CA LYS A 169 15.69 -8.56 11.83
C LYS A 169 14.99 -7.74 12.92
N ARG A 170 14.18 -6.78 12.51
CA ARG A 170 13.39 -5.94 13.42
C ARG A 170 11.93 -5.88 13.01
N ILE A 171 11.04 -5.89 14.00
CA ILE A 171 9.61 -5.61 13.83
C ILE A 171 9.36 -4.23 14.41
N VAL A 172 8.83 -3.31 13.60
CA VAL A 172 8.57 -1.93 13.99
C VAL A 172 7.08 -1.66 13.92
N GLY A 173 6.48 -1.35 15.06
CA GLY A 173 5.10 -0.83 15.12
C GLY A 173 5.06 0.62 14.64
N SER A 174 4.14 0.93 13.72
CA SER A 174 3.85 2.28 13.25
C SER A 174 2.36 2.57 13.40
N HIS A 175 2.00 3.81 13.70
CA HIS A 175 0.61 4.22 13.81
C HIS A 175 0.45 5.66 13.34
N PHE A 176 -0.44 5.85 12.36
CA PHE A 176 -0.69 7.14 11.69
C PHE A 176 0.61 7.88 11.32
N ALA A 177 0.67 9.16 11.65
CA ALA A 177 1.78 10.07 11.42
C ALA A 177 1.69 11.20 12.45
N ASN A 178 2.85 11.71 12.89
CA ASN A 178 2.84 13.01 13.56
C ASN A 178 2.60 14.14 12.53
N TYR A 179 2.34 15.36 13.02
CA TYR A 179 1.98 16.46 12.13
C TYR A 179 3.08 16.83 11.13
N ARG A 180 4.35 16.69 11.51
CA ARG A 180 5.49 16.92 10.59
C ARG A 180 5.48 15.90 9.45
N GLU A 181 5.34 14.62 9.77
CA GLU A 181 5.26 13.54 8.79
C GLU A 181 4.05 13.71 7.87
N ALA A 182 2.89 14.12 8.40
CA ALA A 182 1.71 14.43 7.61
C ALA A 182 1.94 15.63 6.66
N TRP A 183 2.63 16.67 7.14
CA TRP A 183 3.01 17.82 6.31
C TRP A 183 4.00 17.44 5.21
N GLU A 184 5.02 16.62 5.53
CA GLU A 184 6.02 16.12 4.57
C GLU A 184 5.35 15.24 3.50
N ALA A 185 4.45 14.33 3.90
CA ALA A 185 3.67 13.50 2.98
C ALA A 185 2.78 14.35 2.05
N ASN A 186 2.07 15.35 2.60
CA ASN A 186 1.25 16.26 1.79
C ASN A 186 2.11 17.16 0.89
N ARG A 187 3.33 17.51 1.30
CA ARG A 187 4.27 18.28 0.47
C ARG A 187 4.70 17.49 -0.77
N LEU A 188 4.85 16.16 -0.68
CA LEU A 188 5.12 15.33 -1.86
C LEU A 188 3.94 15.33 -2.85
N ILE A 189 2.69 15.30 -2.36
CA ILE A 189 1.51 15.51 -3.20
C ILE A 189 1.56 16.88 -3.86
N ALA A 190 1.78 17.95 -3.07
CA ALA A 190 1.80 19.32 -3.57
C ALA A 190 2.90 19.56 -4.63
N LYS A 191 3.95 18.73 -4.66
CA LYS A 191 5.02 18.75 -5.66
C LYS A 191 4.76 17.87 -6.88
N GLY A 192 3.66 17.13 -6.92
CA GLY A 192 3.35 16.23 -8.04
C GLY A 192 4.25 14.99 -8.08
N LEU A 193 4.87 14.63 -6.96
CA LEU A 193 5.74 13.43 -6.84
C LEU A 193 4.95 12.20 -6.41
N ILE A 194 3.84 12.42 -5.71
CA ILE A 194 2.90 11.38 -5.27
C ILE A 194 1.51 11.86 -5.67
N HIS A 195 0.66 10.96 -6.16
CA HIS A 195 -0.64 11.30 -6.72
C HIS A 195 -1.78 10.68 -5.89
N PRO A 196 -2.96 11.34 -5.82
CA PRO A 196 -4.12 10.76 -5.17
C PRO A 196 -4.56 9.49 -5.89
N THR A 197 -5.15 8.56 -5.13
CA THR A 197 -5.62 7.27 -5.67
C THR A 197 -7.14 7.15 -5.52
N LEU A 198 -7.86 8.23 -5.82
CA LEU A 198 -9.33 8.30 -5.80
C LEU A 198 -9.90 7.47 -6.95
N SER A 199 -10.84 6.57 -6.67
CA SER A 199 -11.46 5.70 -7.68
C SER A 199 -12.91 6.03 -7.98
N LYS A 200 -13.67 6.40 -6.95
CA LYS A 200 -15.08 6.76 -7.04
C LYS A 200 -15.44 7.76 -5.96
N THR A 201 -16.32 8.69 -6.29
CA THR A 201 -16.84 9.69 -5.37
C THR A 201 -18.35 9.48 -5.20
N TYR A 202 -18.84 9.67 -3.97
CA TYR A 202 -20.26 9.62 -3.64
C TYR A 202 -20.74 10.97 -3.10
N PRO A 203 -22.00 11.36 -3.30
CA PRO A 203 -22.58 12.48 -2.56
C PRO A 203 -22.73 12.14 -1.06
N LEU A 204 -22.84 13.16 -0.21
CA LEU A 204 -22.87 13.01 1.25
C LEU A 204 -23.99 12.09 1.76
N ASP A 205 -25.15 12.15 1.14
CA ASP A 205 -26.32 11.31 1.44
C ASP A 205 -26.10 9.82 1.10
N GLN A 206 -25.07 9.51 0.31
CA GLN A 206 -24.65 8.14 -0.03
C GLN A 206 -23.38 7.68 0.72
N ALA A 207 -22.97 8.38 1.78
CA ALA A 207 -21.82 7.97 2.59
C ALA A 207 -21.93 6.53 3.13
N GLY A 208 -23.15 6.04 3.41
CA GLY A 208 -23.38 4.64 3.78
C GLY A 208 -23.01 3.65 2.68
N GLN A 209 -23.31 3.98 1.41
CA GLN A 209 -22.92 3.17 0.27
C GLN A 209 -21.40 3.19 0.06
N ALA A 210 -20.77 4.36 0.22
CA ALA A 210 -19.31 4.47 0.20
C ALA A 210 -18.65 3.57 1.26
N ALA A 211 -19.20 3.54 2.48
CA ALA A 211 -18.72 2.64 3.53
C ALA A 211 -18.92 1.15 3.19
N HIS A 212 -20.06 0.77 2.60
CA HIS A 212 -20.32 -0.60 2.15
C HIS A 212 -19.30 -1.06 1.08
N GLN A 213 -18.97 -0.20 0.11
CA GLN A 213 -17.92 -0.49 -0.88
C GLN A 213 -16.56 -0.77 -0.23
N VAL A 214 -16.24 -0.04 0.85
CA VAL A 214 -15.02 -0.26 1.61
C VAL A 214 -15.06 -1.56 2.41
N HIS A 215 -16.17 -1.81 3.11
CA HIS A 215 -16.36 -2.99 3.94
C HIS A 215 -16.22 -4.32 3.16
N HIS A 216 -16.79 -4.37 1.95
CA HIS A 216 -16.78 -5.56 1.10
C HIS A 216 -15.63 -5.60 0.09
N ASN A 217 -14.64 -4.70 0.20
CA ASN A 217 -13.50 -4.62 -0.73
C ASN A 217 -13.91 -4.51 -2.22
N LEU A 218 -15.02 -3.81 -2.51
CA LEU A 218 -15.61 -3.65 -3.85
C LEU A 218 -15.02 -2.48 -4.65
N HIS A 219 -13.98 -1.86 -4.12
CA HIS A 219 -13.29 -0.71 -4.72
C HIS A 219 -11.78 -0.96 -4.78
N GLN A 220 -11.10 -0.16 -5.59
CA GLN A 220 -9.65 -0.05 -5.60
C GLN A 220 -9.25 1.37 -5.17
N GLY A 221 -8.04 1.55 -4.62
CA GLY A 221 -7.60 2.87 -4.14
C GLY A 221 -8.47 3.43 -3.01
N LYS A 222 -9.10 4.59 -3.26
CA LYS A 222 -9.85 5.37 -2.27
C LYS A 222 -11.25 5.74 -2.78
N VAL A 223 -12.24 5.64 -1.91
CA VAL A 223 -13.58 6.18 -2.14
C VAL A 223 -13.68 7.58 -1.51
N GLY A 224 -14.13 8.56 -2.28
CA GLY A 224 -14.36 9.93 -1.85
C GLY A 224 -15.83 10.18 -1.52
N VAL A 225 -16.09 11.24 -0.74
CA VAL A 225 -17.43 11.73 -0.43
C VAL A 225 -17.45 13.24 -0.65
N LEU A 226 -18.33 13.73 -1.52
CA LEU A 226 -18.62 15.15 -1.66
C LEU A 226 -19.38 15.62 -0.42
N CYS A 227 -18.90 16.69 0.21
CA CYS A 227 -19.58 17.33 1.34
C CYS A 227 -20.34 18.58 0.86
N LEU A 228 -19.72 19.75 0.96
CA LEU A 228 -20.30 21.00 0.46
C LEU A 228 -20.06 21.23 -1.04
N ALA A 229 -19.11 20.50 -1.65
CA ALA A 229 -18.90 20.56 -3.08
C ALA A 229 -20.12 19.93 -3.78
N PRO A 230 -20.83 20.67 -4.67
CA PRO A 230 -22.06 20.17 -5.29
C PRO A 230 -21.79 19.13 -6.40
N GLU A 231 -20.58 19.11 -6.95
CA GLU A 231 -20.14 18.22 -8.03
C GLU A 231 -18.63 17.96 -7.94
N GLU A 232 -18.16 16.91 -8.60
CA GLU A 232 -16.73 16.59 -8.76
C GLU A 232 -16.03 17.62 -9.67
N GLY A 233 -14.70 17.68 -9.64
CA GLY A 233 -13.92 18.52 -10.56
C GLY A 233 -13.63 19.94 -10.06
N LEU A 234 -14.26 20.37 -8.97
CA LEU A 234 -14.08 21.73 -8.44
C LEU A 234 -12.82 21.88 -7.58
N GLY A 235 -12.29 23.11 -7.48
CA GLY A 235 -11.27 23.49 -6.50
C GLY A 235 -9.83 23.54 -7.02
N VAL A 236 -9.60 23.24 -8.29
CA VAL A 236 -8.28 23.40 -8.95
C VAL A 236 -7.94 24.90 -9.04
N ARG A 237 -6.69 25.24 -8.74
CA ARG A 237 -6.11 26.60 -8.80
C ARG A 237 -4.78 26.65 -9.54
N ASP A 238 -4.28 25.50 -10.00
CA ASP A 238 -3.06 25.36 -10.80
C ASP A 238 -3.31 24.32 -11.90
N GLU A 239 -3.92 24.78 -12.98
CA GLU A 239 -4.30 23.95 -14.13
C GLU A 239 -3.09 23.42 -14.90
N ALA A 240 -2.00 24.19 -14.96
CA ALA A 240 -0.79 23.80 -15.67
C ALA A 240 -0.13 22.59 -14.98
N MET A 241 -0.04 22.61 -13.64
CA MET A 241 0.45 21.45 -12.89
C MET A 241 -0.51 20.26 -12.98
N ARG A 242 -1.83 20.50 -12.97
CA ARG A 242 -2.83 19.43 -13.15
C ARG A 242 -2.64 18.72 -14.49
N ALA A 243 -2.57 19.48 -15.58
CA ALA A 243 -2.44 18.96 -16.94
C ALA A 243 -1.20 18.05 -17.10
N ARG A 244 -0.07 18.42 -16.48
CA ARG A 244 1.17 17.61 -16.52
C ARG A 244 1.04 16.25 -15.84
N HIS A 245 0.16 16.11 -14.86
CA HIS A 245 0.02 14.91 -14.04
C HIS A 245 -1.34 14.23 -14.14
N LEU A 246 -2.20 14.66 -15.08
CA LEU A 246 -3.59 14.25 -15.15
C LEU A 246 -3.74 12.73 -15.21
N GLU A 247 -2.97 12.06 -16.06
CA GLU A 247 -2.98 10.59 -16.19
C GLU A 247 -2.67 9.90 -14.85
N ALA A 248 -1.69 10.41 -14.10
CA ALA A 248 -1.33 9.85 -12.81
C ALA A 248 -2.36 10.14 -11.72
N ILE A 249 -3.02 11.30 -11.78
CA ILE A 249 -4.10 11.72 -10.87
C ILE A 249 -5.35 10.86 -11.07
N THR A 250 -5.74 10.60 -12.32
CA THR A 250 -6.97 9.88 -12.67
C THR A 250 -6.77 8.37 -12.82
N ARG A 251 -5.56 7.85 -12.55
CA ARG A 251 -5.19 6.44 -12.75
C ARG A 251 -6.15 5.43 -12.10
N PHE A 252 -6.72 5.79 -10.96
CA PHE A 252 -7.64 4.93 -10.22
C PHE A 252 -9.11 5.14 -10.59
N ALA A 253 -9.43 6.18 -11.38
CA ALA A 253 -10.80 6.47 -11.80
C ALA A 253 -11.37 5.32 -12.64
N GLY A 254 -12.62 4.91 -12.37
CA GLY A 254 -13.29 3.85 -13.12
C GLY A 254 -12.80 2.42 -12.83
N SER A 255 -11.89 2.23 -11.86
CA SER A 255 -11.44 0.90 -11.44
C SER A 255 -12.43 0.22 -10.48
N GLU A 256 -13.55 -0.29 -11.01
CA GLU A 256 -14.43 -1.18 -10.23
C GLU A 256 -13.76 -2.54 -10.03
N SER A 257 -13.80 -3.09 -8.82
CA SER A 257 -13.30 -4.45 -8.59
C SER A 257 -14.43 -5.46 -8.79
N THR A 258 -14.18 -6.48 -9.62
CA THR A 258 -15.03 -7.68 -9.61
C THR A 258 -14.87 -8.38 -8.25
N PRO A 259 -15.97 -8.80 -7.58
CA PRO A 259 -15.86 -9.52 -6.31
C PRO A 259 -14.97 -10.75 -6.49
N ALA A 260 -13.98 -10.92 -5.60
CA ALA A 260 -13.29 -12.20 -5.50
C ALA A 260 -14.31 -13.22 -4.94
N ARG A 261 -14.56 -14.29 -5.71
CA ARG A 261 -15.37 -15.43 -5.25
C ARG A 261 -14.68 -16.16 -4.10
#